data_AF-A0A179SH58-F1
#
_entry.id   AF-A0A179SH58-F1
#
_cell.length_a   1.000
_cell.length_b   1.000
_cell.length_c   1.000
_cell.angle_alpha   90.00
_cell.angle_beta   90.00
_cell.angle_gamma   90.00
#
_symmetry.space_group_name_H-M   'P 1'
#
loop_
_entity.id
_entity.type
_entity.pdbx_description
1 polymer ?
#
loop_
_entity_poly.entity_id
_entity_poly.type
_entity_poly.pdbx_seq_one_letter_code
_entity_poly.pdbx_strand_id
1 'polypeptide(L)'
;MARYYFDIHDGQHLTRDEIGINCGGPDAVRAEAMAALPAIARDAIPKDGDRQALTVIVRNTANLTVYTATLTFASLWLGEEAPVVAQDADEADAVPPPRGR
;
A
#
# COMPACT_ATOMS: atom_id res chain seq x y z
N MET A 1 -26.23 22.81 3.41
CA MET A 1 -24.82 22.37 3.28
C MET A 1 -24.27 22.19 4.68
N ALA A 2 -23.59 21.08 4.94
CA ALA A 2 -22.96 20.83 6.24
C ALA A 2 -21.44 20.89 6.06
N ARG A 3 -20.75 21.54 7.01
CA ARG A 3 -19.29 21.61 7.02
C ARG A 3 -18.74 20.37 7.70
N TYR A 4 -17.78 19.74 7.04
CA TYR A 4 -17.07 18.55 7.51
C TYR A 4 -15.57 18.82 7.50
N TYR A 5 -14.87 18.32 8.50
CA TYR A 5 -13.43 18.46 8.69
C TYR A 5 -12.77 17.12 8.38
N PHE A 6 -11.75 17.11 7.53
CA PHE A 6 -11.08 15.91 7.05
C PHE A 6 -9.70 15.79 7.70
N ASP A 7 -9.63 15.16 8.87
CA ASP A 7 -8.33 14.92 9.49
C ASP A 7 -7.62 13.75 8.80
N ILE A 8 -6.32 13.88 8.63
CA ILE A 8 -5.49 12.89 7.94
C ILE A 8 -4.49 12.34 8.94
N HIS A 9 -4.40 11.02 9.03
CA HIS A 9 -3.46 10.31 9.89
C HIS A 9 -2.55 9.42 9.04
N ASP A 10 -1.27 9.78 8.96
CA ASP A 10 -0.25 9.06 8.16
C ASP A 10 0.46 7.94 8.97
N GLY A 11 -0.16 7.49 10.06
CA GLY A 11 0.41 6.50 10.98
C GLY A 11 1.48 7.04 11.93
N GLN A 12 2.16 8.14 11.59
CA GLN A 12 3.09 8.85 12.49
C GLN A 12 2.54 10.20 12.97
N HIS A 13 1.88 10.94 12.09
CA HIS A 13 1.37 12.28 12.37
C HIS A 13 -0.13 12.36 12.07
N LEU A 14 -0.85 13.05 12.96
CA LEU A 14 -2.23 13.45 12.73
C LEU A 14 -2.25 14.91 12.28
N THR A 15 -2.62 15.15 11.04
CA THR A 15 -2.86 16.48 10.49
C THR A 15 -4.35 16.77 10.61
N ARG A 16 -4.72 17.73 11.46
CA ARG A 16 -6.11 18.16 11.59
C ARG A 16 -6.44 19.19 10.52
N ASP A 17 -7.60 19.04 9.90
CA ASP A 17 -8.14 20.03 8.99
C ASP A 17 -8.95 21.07 9.79
N GLU A 18 -8.53 22.33 9.70
CA GLU A 18 -9.18 23.48 10.36
C GLU A 18 -10.09 24.26 9.40
N ILE A 19 -9.98 24.03 8.09
CA ILE A 19 -10.75 24.74 7.07
C ILE A 19 -12.12 24.06 6.91
N GLY A 20 -12.10 22.75 6.71
CA GLY A 20 -13.27 21.93 6.45
C GLY A 20 -13.97 22.25 5.12
N ILE A 21 -14.57 21.24 4.51
CA ILE A 21 -15.28 21.34 3.23
C ILE A 21 -16.80 21.32 3.47
N ASN A 22 -17.52 22.13 2.69
CA ASN A 22 -18.98 22.09 2.66
C ASN A 22 -19.43 20.97 1.73
N CYS A 23 -19.87 19.85 2.30
CA CYS A 23 -20.42 18.74 1.54
C CYS A 23 -21.95 18.82 1.52
N GLY A 24 -22.55 18.43 0.39
CA GLY A 24 -23.99 18.35 0.21
C GLY A 24 -24.67 17.21 0.99
N GLY A 25 -23.88 16.34 1.63
CA GLY A 25 -24.36 15.19 2.38
C GLY A 25 -23.27 14.12 2.54
N PRO A 26 -23.61 12.98 3.17
CA PRO A 26 -22.66 11.90 3.45
C PRO A 26 -22.07 11.26 2.19
N ASP A 27 -22.81 11.25 1.08
CA ASP A 27 -22.33 10.70 -0.19
C ASP A 27 -21.22 11.57 -0.80
N ALA A 28 -21.41 12.90 -0.79
CA ALA A 28 -20.38 13.86 -1.22
C ALA A 28 -19.13 13.81 -0.32
N VAL A 29 -19.31 13.63 0.99
CA VAL A 29 -18.18 13.41 1.93
C VAL A 29 -17.38 12.17 1.55
N ARG A 30 -18.06 11.06 1.25
CA ARG A 30 -17.41 9.82 0.85
C ARG A 30 -16.65 9.99 -0.46
N ALA A 31 -17.25 10.62 -1.45
CA ALA A 31 -16.61 10.88 -2.74
C ALA A 31 -15.34 11.73 -2.59
N GLU A 32 -15.41 12.80 -1.79
CA GLU A 32 -14.26 13.67 -1.52
C GLU A 32 -13.15 12.91 -0.78
N ALA A 33 -13.49 12.16 0.27
CA ALA A 33 -12.53 11.36 1.01
C ALA A 33 -11.86 10.28 0.13
N MET A 34 -12.63 9.62 -0.74
CA MET A 34 -12.11 8.62 -1.68
C MET A 34 -11.24 9.23 -2.79
N ALA A 35 -11.47 10.48 -3.18
CA ALA A 35 -10.63 11.19 -4.13
C ALA A 35 -9.34 11.73 -3.47
N ALA A 36 -9.43 12.23 -2.24
CA ALA A 36 -8.32 12.80 -1.51
C ALA A 36 -7.32 11.74 -1.00
N LEU A 37 -7.82 10.61 -0.47
CA LEU A 37 -6.99 9.55 0.12
C LEU A 37 -5.86 9.06 -0.82
N PRO A 38 -6.13 8.69 -2.08
CA PRO A 38 -5.09 8.23 -3.00
C PRO A 38 -4.11 9.34 -3.39
N ALA A 39 -4.60 10.58 -3.51
CA ALA A 39 -3.75 11.73 -3.84
C ALA A 39 -2.75 12.01 -2.72
N ILE A 40 -3.21 12.00 -1.47
CA ILE A 40 -2.36 12.18 -0.29
C ILE A 40 -1.43 10.99 -0.12
N ALA A 41 -1.92 9.75 -0.25
CA ALA A 41 -1.10 8.56 -0.12
C ALA A 41 0.05 8.54 -1.13
N ARG A 42 -0.19 8.98 -2.37
CA ARG A 42 0.85 9.09 -3.39
C ARG A 42 1.97 10.06 -2.99
N ASP A 43 1.62 11.18 -2.37
CA ASP A 43 2.58 12.19 -1.92
C ASP A 43 3.23 11.83 -0.56
N ALA A 44 2.54 11.05 0.27
CA ALA A 44 3.00 10.64 1.60
C ALA A 44 3.93 9.43 1.59
N ILE A 45 3.70 8.44 0.71
CA ILE A 45 4.52 7.22 0.60
C ILE A 45 5.96 7.60 0.22
N PRO A 46 6.92 7.57 1.18
CA PRO A 46 8.32 7.79 0.89
C PRO A 46 8.81 6.60 0.09
N LYS A 47 9.76 6.82 -0.82
CA LYS A 47 10.36 5.76 -1.63
C LYS A 47 10.98 4.60 -0.82
N ASP A 48 11.18 4.78 0.49
CA ASP A 48 11.81 3.83 1.41
C ASP A 48 10.83 3.08 2.35
N GLY A 49 9.52 3.39 2.33
CA GLY A 49 8.57 2.87 3.31
C GLY A 49 7.88 1.56 2.91
N ASP A 50 8.32 0.43 3.43
CA ASP A 50 7.78 -0.93 3.17
C ASP A 50 6.29 -1.09 3.60
N ARG A 51 5.79 -0.19 4.46
CA ARG A 51 4.38 -0.18 4.88
C ARG A 51 3.93 1.20 5.34
N GLN A 52 2.91 1.75 4.69
CA GLN A 52 2.23 2.96 5.16
C GLN A 52 0.72 2.77 5.18
N ALA A 53 0.10 3.19 6.29
CA ALA A 53 -1.35 3.21 6.45
C ALA A 53 -1.78 4.67 6.63
N LEU A 54 -2.55 5.16 5.66
CA LEU A 54 -3.15 6.48 5.69
C LEU A 54 -4.61 6.36 6.09
N THR A 55 -5.04 7.11 7.09
CA THR A 55 -6.44 7.14 7.55
C THR A 55 -6.99 8.55 7.47
N VAL A 56 -8.10 8.73 6.77
CA VAL A 56 -8.87 9.97 6.78
C VAL A 56 -10.06 9.82 7.72
N ILE A 57 -10.17 10.75 8.65
CA ILE A 57 -11.21 10.81 9.68
C ILE A 57 -12.04 12.06 9.38
N VAL A 58 -13.32 11.87 9.12
CA VAL A 58 -14.22 12.99 8.84
C VAL A 58 -15.06 13.31 10.07
N ARG A 59 -14.92 14.53 10.56
CA ARG A 59 -15.71 15.09 11.65
C ARG A 59 -16.75 16.09 11.15
N ASN A 60 -17.90 16.15 11.80
CA ASN A 60 -18.87 17.21 11.57
C ASN A 60 -18.60 18.45 12.46
N THR A 61 -19.43 19.48 12.34
CA THR A 61 -19.37 20.70 13.17
C THR A 61 -19.61 20.48 14.66
N ALA A 62 -20.19 19.35 15.06
CA ALA A 62 -20.34 18.94 16.46
C ALA A 62 -19.14 18.14 16.97
N ASN A 63 -18.02 18.11 16.23
CA ASN A 63 -16.82 17.31 16.51
C ASN A 63 -17.08 15.80 16.57
N LEU A 64 -18.20 15.32 16.03
CA LEU A 64 -18.49 13.89 15.95
C LEU A 64 -17.89 13.31 14.68
N THR A 65 -17.17 12.20 14.83
CA THR A 65 -16.69 11.41 13.71
C THR A 65 -17.87 10.77 13.00
N VAL A 66 -18.11 11.18 11.76
CA VAL A 66 -19.24 10.70 10.94
C VAL A 66 -18.79 9.69 9.89
N TYR A 67 -17.52 9.71 9.51
CA TYR A 67 -16.98 8.82 8.50
C TYR A 67 -15.48 8.61 8.73
N THR A 68 -14.99 7.43 8.39
CA THR A 68 -13.56 7.11 8.40
C THR A 68 -13.26 6.24 7.19
N ALA A 69 -12.10 6.46 6.59
CA ALA A 69 -11.61 5.66 5.49
C ALA A 69 -10.09 5.46 5.64
N THR A 70 -9.65 4.21 5.53
CA THR A 70 -8.25 3.83 5.69
C THR A 70 -7.75 3.20 4.40
N LEU A 71 -6.60 3.66 3.92
CA LEU A 71 -5.86 3.10 2.81
C LEU A 71 -4.53 2.57 3.32
N THR A 72 -4.31 1.27 3.16
CA THR A 72 -3.05 0.64 3.53
C THR A 72 -2.30 0.26 2.27
N PHE A 73 -1.05 0.71 2.18
CA PHE A 73 -0.12 0.34 1.14
C PHE A 73 1.00 -0.51 1.74
N ALA A 74 1.27 -1.64 1.09
CA ALA A 74 2.38 -2.52 1.43
C ALA A 74 3.06 -2.95 0.14
N SER A 75 4.38 -2.89 0.11
CA SER A 75 5.21 -3.37 -0.99
C SER A 75 6.13 -4.44 -0.44
N LEU A 76 6.29 -5.53 -1.16
CA LEU A 76 7.21 -6.61 -0.81
C LEU A 76 7.97 -6.98 -2.08
N TRP A 77 9.29 -6.85 -2.05
CA TRP A 77 10.14 -7.36 -3.12
C TRP A 77 10.30 -8.87 -2.95
N LEU A 78 9.76 -9.65 -3.89
CA LEU A 78 9.74 -11.12 -3.80
C LEU A 78 11.03 -11.79 -4.32
N GLY A 79 12.05 -11.03 -4.71
CA GLY A 79 13.27 -11.59 -5.28
C GLY A 79 13.08 -12.10 -6.71
N GLU A 80 14.16 -12.11 -7.48
CA GLU A 80 14.25 -12.79 -8.77
C GLU A 80 15.25 -13.94 -8.61
N GLU A 81 14.91 -14.93 -7.80
CA GLU A 81 15.63 -16.20 -7.86
C GLU A 81 15.21 -16.88 -9.16
N ALA A 82 16.03 -16.69 -10.21
CA ALA A 82 16.02 -17.58 -11.35
C ALA A 82 16.14 -19.01 -10.82
N PRO A 83 15.27 -19.95 -11.22
CA PRO A 83 15.43 -21.34 -10.81
C PRO A 83 16.82 -21.75 -11.27
N VAL A 84 17.66 -22.19 -10.32
CA VAL A 84 18.93 -22.85 -10.64
C VAL A 84 18.58 -24.01 -11.56
N VAL A 85 18.78 -23.81 -12.86
CA VAL A 85 18.63 -24.86 -13.86
C VAL A 85 19.72 -25.86 -13.50
N ALA A 86 19.33 -26.97 -12.89
CA ALA A 86 20.21 -28.10 -12.70
C ALA A 86 20.70 -28.50 -14.09
N GLN A 87 21.95 -28.13 -14.41
CA GLN A 87 22.59 -28.57 -15.63
C GLN A 87 22.71 -30.09 -15.52
N ASP A 88 21.97 -30.77 -16.38
CA ASP A 88 22.12 -32.18 -16.74
C ASP A 88 23.59 -32.59 -16.65
N ALA A 89 23.90 -33.37 -15.62
CA ALA A 89 25.09 -34.19 -15.59
C ALA A 89 24.67 -35.59 -16.02
N ASP A 90 24.31 -35.73 -17.30
CA ASP A 90 24.36 -37.03 -17.96
C ASP A 90 25.26 -36.95 -19.19
N GLU A 91 26.08 -37.99 -19.29
CA GLU A 91 26.82 -38.47 -20.46
C GLU A 91 28.35 -38.24 -20.52
N ALA A 92 29.02 -39.40 -20.53
CA ALA A 92 30.35 -39.72 -21.05
C ALA A 92 31.56 -39.78 -20.07
N ASP A 93 31.65 -40.88 -19.31
CA ASP A 93 32.88 -41.69 -19.35
C ASP A 93 32.58 -43.19 -19.17
N ALA A 94 32.09 -43.80 -20.24
CA ALA A 94 32.09 -45.25 -20.38
C ALA A 94 33.49 -45.70 -20.82
N VAL A 95 34.35 -46.09 -19.88
CA VAL A 95 35.56 -46.87 -20.18
C VAL A 95 35.18 -48.36 -20.22
N PRO A 96 35.38 -49.07 -21.35
CA PRO A 96 35.06 -50.50 -21.46
C PRO A 96 36.09 -51.37 -20.71
N PRO A 97 35.73 -52.62 -20.34
CA PRO A 97 36.61 -53.49 -19.56
C PRO A 97 37.77 -54.03 -20.41
N PRO A 98 39.00 -54.16 -19.88
CA PRO A 98 40.03 -54.92 -20.58
C PRO A 98 39.77 -56.43 -20.49
N ARG A 99 39.57 -57.04 -21.65
CA ARG A 99 39.60 -58.49 -21.87
C ARG A 99 41.00 -59.05 -21.61
N GLY A 100 41.09 -60.03 -20.71
CA GLY A 100 41.94 -61.23 -20.77
C GLY A 100 43.45 -61.11 -21.00
N ARG A 101 44.21 -61.69 -20.05
CA ARG A 101 45.24 -62.68 -20.37
C ARG A 101 45.33 -63.72 -19.26
#